data_AF-A0A0D6M9E9-F1
#
_entry.id   AF-A0A0D6M9E9-F1
#
_cell.length_a   1.000
_cell.length_b   1.000
_cell.length_c   1.000
_cell.angle_alpha   90.00
_cell.angle_beta   90.00
_cell.angle_gamma   90.00
#
_symmetry.space_group_name_H-M   'P 1'
#
loop_
_entity.id
_entity.type
_entity.pdbx_description
1 polymer ?
#
loop_
_entity_poly.entity_id
_entity_poly.type
_entity_poly.pdbx_seq_one_letter_code
_entity_poly.pdbx_strand_id
1 'polypeptide(L)'
;MCKSSSPTDCELDSRIARTNHPNEFPDAPTDSTFYVFSFFCGVMCSSICIFIIYCLVKRNRPWMNPEAAVPSMLGGAMLAVAMTAFVIAIDTLDQAIAYPICAMTPGLITSLWSILYFREITGRQNLVRLATAYTFTLVGVALVTISKEASMF
;
A
#
# COMPACT_ATOMS: atom_id res chain seq x y z
N MET A 1 -0.67 31.45 5.71
CA MET A 1 -0.33 31.16 7.13
C MET A 1 -1.12 29.93 7.57
N CYS A 2 -0.59 28.72 7.35
CA CYS A 2 -1.25 27.49 7.80
C CYS A 2 -1.15 27.39 9.33
N LYS A 3 -2.31 27.21 9.98
CA LYS A 3 -2.43 27.07 11.42
C LYS A 3 -2.98 25.68 11.72
N SER A 4 -2.13 24.65 11.65
CA SER A 4 -2.28 23.46 12.49
C SER A 4 -1.11 22.49 12.31
N SER A 5 -0.73 21.89 13.41
CA SER A 5 0.46 21.08 13.67
C SER A 5 0.25 19.60 13.32
N SER A 6 0.00 19.27 12.06
CA SER A 6 0.12 17.89 11.55
C SER A 6 0.40 17.86 10.04
N PRO A 7 1.38 17.06 9.57
CA PRO A 7 1.85 17.06 8.18
C PRO A 7 0.77 16.63 7.17
N THR A 8 -0.21 15.82 7.59
CA THR A 8 -1.33 15.35 6.74
C THR A 8 -2.39 16.41 6.45
N ASP A 9 -2.64 17.37 7.36
CA ASP A 9 -3.61 18.45 7.14
C ASP A 9 -3.08 19.53 6.19
N CYS A 10 -1.77 19.78 6.22
CA CYS A 10 -1.11 20.71 5.31
C CYS A 10 -1.05 20.15 3.86
N GLU A 11 -0.90 18.84 3.71
CA GLU A 11 -0.98 18.15 2.42
C GLU A 11 -2.42 18.20 1.84
N LEU A 12 -3.44 18.10 2.69
CA LEU A 12 -4.84 18.20 2.27
C LEU A 12 -5.23 19.64 1.90
N ASP A 13 -4.80 20.63 2.67
CA ASP A 13 -5.02 22.06 2.40
C ASP A 13 -4.31 22.53 1.12
N SER A 14 -3.09 22.03 0.87
CA SER A 14 -2.35 22.31 -0.38
C SER A 14 -2.92 21.61 -1.61
N ARG A 15 -3.55 20.44 -1.46
CA ARG A 15 -4.31 19.78 -2.55
C ARG A 15 -5.60 20.53 -2.87
N ILE A 16 -6.31 21.04 -1.85
CA ILE A 16 -7.54 21.84 -2.02
C ILE A 16 -7.21 23.22 -2.64
N ALA A 17 -6.13 23.87 -2.21
CA ALA A 17 -5.67 25.14 -2.81
C ALA A 17 -5.24 24.98 -4.28
N ARG A 18 -4.65 23.83 -4.65
CA ARG A 18 -4.25 23.50 -6.03
C ARG A 18 -5.43 23.37 -6.99
N THR A 19 -6.56 22.81 -6.53
CA THR A 19 -7.79 22.66 -7.34
C THR A 19 -8.47 24.01 -7.60
N ASN A 20 -8.34 24.96 -6.67
CA ASN A 20 -9.03 26.25 -6.75
C ASN A 20 -8.18 27.35 -7.44
N HIS A 21 -6.85 27.25 -7.44
CA HIS A 21 -5.95 28.28 -8.01
C HIS A 21 -4.75 27.67 -8.77
N PRO A 22 -4.92 27.27 -10.04
CA PRO A 22 -3.87 26.60 -10.83
C PRO A 22 -2.67 27.49 -11.19
N ASN A 23 -2.77 28.81 -11.01
CA ASN A 23 -1.77 29.79 -11.46
C ASN A 23 -0.81 30.27 -10.35
N GLU A 24 -1.03 29.86 -9.10
CA GLU A 24 -0.29 30.40 -7.94
C GLU A 24 0.91 29.53 -7.51
N PHE A 25 1.04 28.31 -8.05
CA PHE A 25 2.14 27.37 -7.76
C PHE A 25 2.67 26.66 -9.03
N PRO A 26 3.35 27.38 -9.95
CA PRO A 26 3.92 26.80 -11.16
C PRO A 26 5.10 25.84 -10.90
N ASP A 27 5.72 25.90 -9.72
CA ASP A 27 6.91 25.11 -9.34
C ASP A 27 6.60 23.86 -8.50
N ALA A 28 5.34 23.47 -8.33
CA ALA A 28 5.01 22.23 -7.61
C ALA A 28 5.33 21.02 -8.52
N PRO A 29 6.33 20.18 -8.19
CA PRO A 29 6.70 19.05 -9.03
C PRO A 29 5.50 18.10 -9.15
N THR A 30 5.05 17.92 -10.39
CA THR A 30 3.94 17.04 -10.76
C THR A 30 4.38 15.57 -10.84
N ASP A 31 5.69 15.33 -10.72
CA ASP A 31 6.29 14.03 -10.88
C ASP A 31 6.37 13.26 -9.55
N SER A 32 5.45 12.31 -9.38
CA SER A 32 5.47 11.30 -8.31
C SER A 32 6.75 10.46 -8.26
N THR A 33 7.56 10.51 -9.32
CA THR A 33 8.89 9.89 -9.42
C THR A 33 9.85 10.31 -8.29
N PHE A 34 9.79 11.56 -7.81
CA PHE A 34 10.65 12.02 -6.71
C PHE A 34 10.27 11.40 -5.35
N TYR A 35 8.98 11.12 -5.14
CA TYR A 35 8.50 10.46 -3.92
C TYR A 35 8.95 8.99 -3.88
N VAL A 36 8.88 8.29 -5.02
CA VAL A 36 9.32 6.89 -5.14
C VAL A 36 10.83 6.76 -4.85
N PHE A 37 11.64 7.70 -5.35
CA PHE A 37 13.08 7.72 -5.09
C PHE A 37 13.42 7.90 -3.60
N SER A 38 12.79 8.87 -2.91
CA SER A 38 13.00 9.08 -1.49
C SER A 38 12.56 7.88 -0.65
N PHE A 39 11.45 7.25 -1.04
CA PHE A 39 10.93 6.05 -0.37
C PHE A 39 11.94 4.89 -0.45
N PHE A 40 12.47 4.60 -1.64
CA PHE A 40 13.47 3.55 -1.81
C PHE A 40 14.78 3.85 -1.07
N CYS A 41 15.21 5.12 -1.04
CA CYS A 41 16.35 5.55 -0.23
C CYS A 41 16.12 5.25 1.26
N GLY A 42 14.94 5.58 1.78
CA GLY A 42 14.55 5.25 3.16
C GLY A 42 14.53 3.75 3.45
N VAL A 43 13.99 2.94 2.53
CA VAL A 43 13.94 1.47 2.65
C VAL A 43 15.35 0.87 2.65
N MET A 44 16.24 1.37 1.78
CA MET A 44 17.65 0.94 1.73
C MET A 44 18.37 1.30 3.03
N CYS A 45 18.26 2.54 3.49
CA CYS A 45 18.84 3.00 4.75
C CYS A 45 18.35 2.17 5.94
N SER A 46 17.04 1.89 6.01
CA SER A 46 16.46 1.06 7.07
C SER A 46 17.00 -0.36 7.04
N SER A 47 17.11 -0.96 5.85
CA SER A 47 17.64 -2.32 5.68
C SER A 47 19.11 -2.41 6.13
N ILE A 48 19.93 -1.42 5.77
CA ILE A 48 21.33 -1.32 6.20
C ILE A 48 21.42 -1.16 7.72
N CYS A 49 20.61 -0.28 8.31
CA CYS A 49 20.59 -0.06 9.77
C CYS A 49 20.21 -1.34 10.53
N ILE A 50 19.17 -2.05 10.09
CA ILE A 50 18.74 -3.31 10.70
C ILE A 50 19.86 -4.36 10.60
N PHE A 51 20.54 -4.44 9.46
CA PHE A 51 21.67 -5.36 9.27
C PHE A 51 22.84 -5.03 10.19
N ILE A 52 23.21 -3.75 10.32
CA ILE A 52 24.26 -3.29 11.24
C ILE A 52 23.90 -3.64 12.70
N ILE A 53 22.68 -3.32 13.14
CA ILE A 53 22.22 -3.62 14.50
C ILE A 53 22.26 -5.13 14.75
N TYR A 54 21.80 -5.94 13.80
CA TYR A 54 21.83 -7.39 13.89
C TYR A 54 23.27 -7.92 14.00
N CYS A 55 24.20 -7.42 13.18
CA CYS A 55 25.62 -7.78 13.24
C CYS A 55 26.27 -7.41 14.59
N LEU A 56 25.92 -6.26 15.16
CA LEU A 56 26.42 -5.80 16.46
C LEU A 56 25.91 -6.69 17.60
N VAL A 57 24.62 -7.02 17.62
CA VAL A 57 24.00 -7.87 18.66
C VAL A 57 24.52 -9.31 18.58
N LYS A 58 24.67 -9.88 17.37
CA LYS A 58 25.14 -11.27 17.19
C LYS A 58 26.66 -11.46 17.17
N ARG A 59 27.44 -10.40 17.34
CA ARG A 59 28.91 -10.43 17.50
C ARG A 59 29.59 -11.43 16.54
N ASN A 60 29.35 -11.23 15.24
CA ASN A 60 29.95 -11.98 14.12
C ASN A 60 29.60 -13.50 13.99
N ARG A 61 28.57 -14.02 14.69
CA ARG A 61 28.02 -15.37 14.40
C ARG A 61 26.55 -15.35 13.95
N PRO A 62 26.25 -14.80 12.76
CA PRO A 62 24.89 -14.78 12.24
C PRO A 62 24.43 -16.20 11.85
N TRP A 63 23.77 -16.90 12.78
CA TRP A 63 22.99 -18.10 12.43
C TRP A 63 21.73 -17.68 11.67
N MET A 64 21.75 -17.80 10.35
CA MET A 64 20.61 -17.52 9.46
C MET A 64 20.35 -18.78 8.65
N ASN A 65 19.19 -19.41 8.86
CA ASN A 65 18.82 -20.61 8.14
C ASN A 65 18.53 -20.20 6.67
N PRO A 66 19.29 -20.68 5.67
CA PRO A 66 19.16 -20.21 4.29
C PRO A 66 17.77 -20.48 3.72
N GLU A 67 17.09 -21.53 4.19
CA GLU A 67 15.73 -21.90 3.79
C GLU A 67 14.67 -20.84 4.17
N ALA A 68 14.88 -20.09 5.25
CA ALA A 68 13.97 -19.02 5.68
C ALA A 68 14.40 -17.64 5.15
N ALA A 69 15.67 -17.48 4.80
CA ALA A 69 16.21 -16.23 4.25
C ALA A 69 15.70 -15.96 2.83
N VAL A 70 15.64 -16.97 1.97
CA VAL A 70 15.15 -16.83 0.59
C VAL A 70 13.70 -16.33 0.52
N PRO A 71 12.71 -16.92 1.22
CA PRO A 71 11.32 -16.46 1.15
C PRO A 71 11.13 -15.08 1.79
N SER A 72 11.91 -14.73 2.83
CA SER A 72 11.85 -13.39 3.43
C SER A 72 12.41 -12.31 2.49
N MET A 73 13.49 -12.60 1.77
CA MET A 73 14.03 -11.70 0.73
C MET A 73 13.04 -11.54 -0.43
N LEU A 74 12.44 -12.64 -0.90
CA LEU A 74 11.46 -12.60 -1.99
C LEU A 74 10.19 -11.84 -1.58
N GLY A 75 9.69 -12.09 -0.37
CA GLY A 75 8.54 -11.37 0.19
C GLY A 75 8.80 -9.88 0.35
N GLY A 76 10.01 -9.49 0.80
CA GLY A 76 10.43 -8.09 0.86
C GLY A 76 10.49 -7.41 -0.51
N ALA A 77 11.02 -8.10 -1.53
CA ALA A 77 11.07 -7.58 -2.89
C ALA A 77 9.65 -7.40 -3.49
N MET A 78 8.77 -8.39 -3.31
CA MET A 78 7.37 -8.30 -3.75
C MET A 78 6.62 -7.17 -3.03
N LEU A 79 6.86 -6.97 -1.74
CA LEU A 79 6.27 -5.87 -0.97
C LEU A 79 6.77 -4.51 -1.46
N ALA A 80 8.05 -4.38 -1.77
CA ALA A 80 8.61 -3.12 -2.29
C ALA A 80 7.97 -2.73 -3.63
N VAL A 81 7.80 -3.69 -4.55
CA VAL A 81 7.11 -3.47 -5.84
C VAL A 81 5.64 -3.09 -5.59
N ALA A 82 4.95 -3.78 -4.69
CA ALA A 82 3.56 -3.47 -4.35
C ALA A 82 3.38 -2.05 -3.79
N MET A 83 4.28 -1.61 -2.92
CA MET A 83 4.24 -0.25 -2.34
C MET A 83 4.51 0.83 -3.40
N THR A 84 5.39 0.58 -4.37
CA THR A 84 5.55 1.53 -5.49
C THR A 84 4.32 1.64 -6.37
N ALA A 85 3.70 0.50 -6.70
CA ALA A 85 2.45 0.49 -7.45
C ALA A 85 1.34 1.22 -6.67
N PHE A 86 1.34 1.12 -5.34
CA PHE A 86 0.39 1.82 -4.48
C PHE A 86 0.56 3.33 -4.50
N VAL A 87 1.80 3.83 -4.40
CA VAL A 87 2.08 5.27 -4.46
C VAL A 87 1.66 5.86 -5.81
N ILE A 88 1.96 5.15 -6.91
CA ILE A 88 1.55 5.54 -8.26
C ILE A 88 0.01 5.51 -8.35
N ALA A 89 -0.64 4.48 -7.80
CA ALA A 89 -2.09 4.38 -7.79
C ALA A 89 -2.76 5.54 -7.07
N ILE A 90 -2.25 5.97 -5.91
CA ILE A 90 -2.75 7.15 -5.17
C ILE A 90 -2.55 8.45 -5.95
N ASP A 91 -1.52 8.54 -6.79
CA ASP A 91 -1.29 9.73 -7.62
C ASP A 91 -2.24 9.77 -8.83
N THR A 92 -2.55 8.60 -9.41
CA THR A 92 -3.51 8.46 -10.53
C THR A 92 -4.98 8.45 -10.10
N LEU A 93 -5.25 8.01 -8.88
CA LEU A 93 -6.58 7.73 -8.35
C LEU A 93 -6.72 8.46 -7.02
N ASP A 94 -7.81 9.20 -6.81
CA ASP A 94 -8.03 9.96 -5.56
C ASP A 94 -7.75 9.08 -4.33
N GLN A 95 -6.98 9.63 -3.38
CA GLN A 95 -6.49 8.93 -2.19
C GLN A 95 -7.61 8.15 -1.45
N ALA A 96 -8.83 8.66 -1.49
CA ALA A 96 -9.98 8.03 -0.85
C ALA A 96 -10.45 6.71 -1.51
N ILE A 97 -10.09 6.45 -2.77
CA ILE A 97 -10.45 5.24 -3.51
C ILE A 97 -9.32 4.21 -3.42
N ALA A 98 -8.06 4.66 -3.50
CA ALA A 98 -6.90 3.79 -3.47
C ALA A 98 -6.74 3.03 -2.14
N TYR A 99 -6.97 3.70 -1.00
CA TYR A 99 -6.86 3.07 0.34
C TYR A 99 -7.76 1.84 0.55
N PRO A 100 -9.09 1.92 0.33
CA PRO A 100 -9.96 0.76 0.54
C PRO A 100 -9.64 -0.41 -0.41
N ILE A 101 -9.26 -0.12 -1.66
CA ILE A 101 -8.85 -1.16 -2.63
C ILE A 101 -7.60 -1.90 -2.11
N CYS A 102 -6.60 -1.16 -1.64
CA CYS A 102 -5.35 -1.75 -1.15
C CYS A 102 -5.48 -2.42 0.22
N ALA A 103 -6.45 -2.06 1.04
CA ALA A 103 -6.75 -2.80 2.27
C ALA A 103 -7.40 -4.16 1.98
N MET A 104 -8.25 -4.24 0.94
CA MET A 104 -8.98 -5.48 0.60
C MET A 104 -8.15 -6.44 -0.25
N THR A 105 -7.38 -5.93 -1.21
CA THR A 105 -6.56 -6.74 -2.14
C THR A 105 -5.68 -7.80 -1.45
N PRO A 106 -4.85 -7.49 -0.43
CA PRO A 106 -4.05 -8.49 0.25
C PRO A 106 -4.89 -9.50 1.03
N GLY A 107 -6.04 -9.09 1.58
CA GLY A 107 -6.99 -10.00 2.24
C GLY A 107 -7.60 -11.00 1.26
N LEU A 108 -7.95 -10.55 0.05
CA LEU A 108 -8.47 -11.39 -1.02
C LEU A 108 -7.40 -12.35 -1.55
N ILE A 109 -6.18 -11.87 -1.81
CA ILE A 109 -5.06 -12.70 -2.29
C ILE A 109 -4.67 -13.74 -1.25
N THR A 110 -4.56 -13.35 0.02
CA THR A 110 -4.23 -14.27 1.12
C THR A 110 -5.31 -15.34 1.27
N SER A 111 -6.57 -14.94 1.15
CA SER A 111 -7.71 -15.87 1.21
C SER A 111 -7.69 -16.83 0.00
N LEU A 112 -7.47 -16.32 -1.21
CA LEU A 112 -7.36 -17.15 -2.43
C LEU A 112 -6.20 -18.14 -2.33
N TRP A 113 -5.03 -17.68 -1.89
CA TRP A 113 -3.84 -18.52 -1.73
C TRP A 113 -4.06 -19.61 -0.69
N SER A 114 -4.69 -19.27 0.43
CA SER A 114 -5.04 -20.24 1.48
C SER A 114 -5.99 -21.32 0.95
N ILE A 115 -7.01 -20.95 0.17
CA ILE A 115 -7.97 -21.90 -0.39
C ILE A 115 -7.32 -22.82 -1.44
N LEU A 116 -6.47 -22.26 -2.31
CA LEU A 116 -5.81 -23.00 -3.38
C LEU A 116 -4.72 -23.94 -2.86
N TYR A 117 -3.90 -23.49 -1.90
CA TYR A 117 -2.76 -24.25 -1.37
C TYR A 117 -3.21 -25.38 -0.44
N PHE A 118 -4.15 -25.11 0.47
CA PHE A 118 -4.61 -26.10 1.44
C PHE A 118 -5.72 -27.02 0.88
N ARG A 119 -6.43 -26.63 -0.19
CA ARG A 119 -7.64 -27.34 -0.71
C ARG A 119 -8.62 -27.75 0.41
N GLU A 120 -8.58 -27.03 1.54
CA GLU A 120 -9.02 -27.56 2.82
C GLU A 120 -10.53 -27.53 2.97
N ILE A 121 -11.26 -26.82 2.10
CA ILE A 121 -12.71 -26.91 2.06
C ILE A 121 -13.23 -27.34 0.69
N THR A 122 -13.39 -28.65 0.53
CA THR A 122 -14.16 -29.28 -0.56
C THR A 122 -15.69 -29.13 -0.35
N GLY A 123 -16.13 -28.51 0.74
CA GLY A 123 -17.55 -28.28 1.04
C GLY A 123 -18.17 -27.12 0.25
N ARG A 124 -19.13 -27.43 -0.62
CA ARG A 124 -19.92 -26.46 -1.44
C ARG A 124 -20.47 -25.28 -0.63
N GLN A 125 -20.87 -25.51 0.62
CA GLN A 125 -21.45 -24.48 1.51
C GLN A 125 -20.43 -23.42 1.97
N ASN A 126 -19.17 -23.81 2.20
CA ASN A 126 -18.15 -22.86 2.63
C ASN A 126 -17.66 -22.00 1.47
N LEU A 127 -17.61 -22.58 0.27
CA LEU A 127 -17.36 -21.82 -0.96
C LEU A 127 -18.47 -20.79 -1.21
N VAL A 128 -19.73 -21.13 -0.95
CA VAL A 128 -20.84 -20.15 -1.05
C VAL A 128 -20.68 -19.02 -0.04
N ARG A 129 -20.32 -19.32 1.23
CA ARG A 129 -20.06 -18.26 2.24
C ARG A 129 -18.91 -17.35 1.84
N LEU A 130 -17.84 -17.91 1.31
CA LEU A 130 -16.71 -17.13 0.83
C LEU A 130 -17.09 -16.26 -0.38
N ALA A 131 -17.82 -16.84 -1.34
CA ALA A 131 -18.33 -16.10 -2.49
C ALA A 131 -19.23 -14.94 -2.07
N THR A 132 -20.11 -15.12 -1.08
CA THR A 132 -20.95 -14.04 -0.55
C THR A 132 -20.14 -12.94 0.13
N ALA A 133 -19.07 -13.30 0.85
CA ALA A 133 -18.17 -12.29 1.43
C ALA A 133 -17.47 -11.50 0.32
N TYR A 134 -16.97 -12.19 -0.72
CA TYR A 134 -16.29 -11.57 -1.86
C TYR A 134 -17.20 -10.62 -2.65
N THR A 135 -18.44 -11.04 -2.93
CA THR A 135 -19.41 -10.17 -3.61
C THR A 135 -19.75 -8.96 -2.76
N PHE A 136 -19.93 -9.12 -1.45
CA PHE A 136 -20.18 -8.00 -0.55
C PHE A 136 -19.00 -7.01 -0.50
N THR A 137 -17.77 -7.52 -0.46
CA THR A 137 -16.55 -6.72 -0.55
C THR A 137 -16.47 -5.95 -1.88
N LEU A 138 -16.73 -6.61 -3.02
CA LEU A 138 -16.74 -5.97 -4.33
C LEU A 138 -17.82 -4.88 -4.44
N VAL A 139 -19.03 -5.15 -3.95
CA VAL A 139 -20.12 -4.17 -3.92
C VAL A 139 -19.74 -2.97 -3.05
N GLY A 140 -19.12 -3.20 -1.90
CA GLY A 140 -18.62 -2.12 -1.03
C GLY A 140 -17.61 -1.21 -1.73
N VAL A 141 -16.62 -1.79 -2.43
CA VAL A 141 -15.64 -1.02 -3.20
C VAL A 141 -16.31 -0.23 -4.32
N ALA A 142 -17.21 -0.87 -5.07
CA ALA A 142 -17.94 -0.21 -6.15
C ALA A 142 -18.77 0.97 -5.62
N LEU A 143 -19.45 0.81 -4.49
CA LEU A 143 -20.27 1.86 -3.87
C LEU A 143 -19.42 3.05 -3.40
N VAL A 144 -18.26 2.79 -2.78
CA VAL A 144 -17.32 3.85 -2.35
C VAL A 144 -16.77 4.61 -3.56
N THR A 145 -16.40 3.89 -4.62
CA THR A 145 -15.86 4.48 -5.85
C THR A 145 -16.92 5.37 -6.53
N ILE A 146 -18.14 4.86 -6.70
CA ILE A 146 -19.25 5.60 -7.33
C ILE A 146 -19.65 6.81 -6.48
N SER A 147 -19.68 6.68 -5.15
CA SER A 147 -20.03 7.78 -4.25
C SER A 147 -19.09 8.97 -4.39
N LYS A 148 -17.79 8.69 -4.60
CA LYS A 148 -16.78 9.73 -4.81
C LYS A 148 -16.88 10.38 -6.18
N GLU A 149 -17.11 9.61 -7.23
CA GLU A 149 -17.42 10.16 -8.57
C GLU A 149 -18.66 11.07 -8.51
N ALA A 150 -19.74 10.64 -7.85
CA ALA A 150 -20.96 11.42 -7.70
C ALA A 150 -20.81 12.68 -6.84
N SER A 151 -19.83 12.71 -5.92
CA SER A 151 -19.52 13.90 -5.11
C SER A 151 -18.58 14.89 -5.83
N MET A 152 -17.97 14.47 -6.95
CA MET A 152 -17.07 15.29 -7.77
C MET A 152 -17.77 15.93 -8.97
N PHE A 153 -19.05 15.58 -9.23
CA PHE A 153 -19.96 16.29 -10.13
C PHE A 153 -20.75 17.37 -9.38
#